data_AF-A0A4R5XLR8-F1
#
_entry.id   AF-A0A4R5XLR8-F1
#
_cell.length_a   1.000
_cell.length_b   1.000
_cell.length_c   1.000
_cell.angle_alpha   90.00
_cell.angle_beta   90.00
_cell.angle_gamma   90.00
#
_symmetry.space_group_name_H-M   'P 1'
#
loop_
_entity.id
_entity.type
_entity.pdbx_description
1 polymer ?
#
loop_
_entity_poly.entity_id
_entity_poly.type
_entity_poly.pdbx_seq_one_letter_code
_entity_poly.pdbx_strand_id
1 'polypeptide(L)' 'MSFYGWPTHAVSGEAVNWLAVPVRDKGWNEETADKGGFIQEVLKWKPSPLQATVHVSTLLRAAGITS' A
#
# COMPACT_ATOMS: atom_id res chain seq x y z
N MET A 1 16.61 19.98 -21.57
CA MET A 1 15.29 20.34 -21.00
C MET A 1 14.87 19.17 -20.12
N SER A 2 14.86 19.34 -18.80
CA SER A 2 14.52 18.28 -17.84
C SER A 2 13.00 18.22 -17.70
N PHE A 3 12.37 17.22 -18.31
CA PHE A 3 10.92 16.97 -18.26
C PHE A 3 10.41 16.48 -16.89
N TYR A 4 11.27 16.48 -15.86
CA TYR A 4 10.92 15.99 -14.54
C TYR A 4 10.46 17.13 -13.64
N GLY A 5 9.27 16.97 -13.04
CA GLY A 5 8.72 17.83 -12.00
C GLY A 5 8.21 16.99 -10.83
N TRP A 6 8.17 17.59 -9.64
CA TRP A 6 7.62 16.94 -8.46
C TRP A 6 6.09 16.83 -8.55
N PRO A 7 5.49 15.70 -8.14
CA PRO A 7 4.05 15.52 -8.17
C PRO A 7 3.35 16.48 -7.19
N THR A 8 2.29 17.11 -7.66
CA THR A 8 1.45 18.04 -6.88
C THR A 8 0.01 17.53 -6.82
N HIS A 9 -0.69 17.82 -5.71
CA HIS A 9 -2.09 17.51 -5.55
C HIS A 9 -2.94 18.37 -6.50
N ALA A 10 -3.81 17.75 -7.31
CA ALA A 10 -4.50 18.42 -8.40
C ALA A 10 -5.46 19.55 -7.97
N VAL A 11 -5.95 19.53 -6.72
CA VAL A 11 -6.91 20.52 -6.20
C VAL A 11 -6.22 21.61 -5.40
N SER A 12 -5.27 21.26 -4.52
CA SER A 12 -4.60 22.24 -3.65
C SER A 12 -3.31 22.81 -4.24
N GLY A 13 -2.72 22.16 -5.25
CA GLY A 13 -1.43 22.56 -5.84
C GLY A 13 -0.21 22.26 -4.96
N GLU A 14 -0.42 21.72 -3.76
CA GLU A 14 0.66 21.38 -2.82
C GLU A 14 1.46 20.16 -3.29
N ALA A 15 2.74 20.09 -2.92
CA ALA A 15 3.56 18.91 -3.15
C ALA A 15 2.92 17.68 -2.46
N VAL A 16 2.90 16.55 -3.16
CA VAL A 16 2.35 15.31 -2.59
C VAL A 16 3.19 14.85 -1.41
N ASN A 17 2.63 14.92 -0.20
CA ASN A 17 3.20 14.28 0.97
C ASN A 17 2.80 12.80 1.00
N TRP A 18 3.69 11.94 0.48
CA TRP A 18 3.48 10.50 0.43
C TRP A 18 3.24 9.84 1.78
N LEU A 19 3.63 10.47 2.90
CA LEU A 19 3.39 9.98 4.25
C LEU A 19 1.98 10.31 4.77
N ALA A 20 1.30 11.26 4.14
CA ALA A 20 -0.04 11.73 4.54
C ALA A 20 -1.14 11.27 3.59
N VAL A 21 -0.80 10.57 2.49
CA VAL A 21 -1.81 10.04 1.57
C VAL A 21 -2.59 8.93 2.29
N PRO A 22 -3.91 9.07 2.48
CA PRO A 22 -4.70 8.04 3.12
C PRO A 22 -4.62 6.76 2.28
N VAL A 23 -4.11 5.71 2.90
CA VAL A 23 -4.16 4.37 2.35
C VAL A 23 -5.62 3.92 2.46
N ARG A 24 -6.35 3.95 1.34
CA ARG A 24 -7.68 3.35 1.29
C ARG A 24 -7.53 1.85 1.54
N ASP A 25 -8.12 1.37 2.63
CA ASP A 25 -8.25 -0.06 2.89
C ASP A 25 -9.21 -0.63 1.85
N LYS A 26 -8.68 -1.55 1.05
CA LYS A 26 -9.38 -2.20 -0.03
C LYS A 26 -9.62 -3.66 0.33
N GLY A 27 -10.78 -4.19 -0.05
CA GLY A 27 -11.19 -5.55 0.26
C GLY A 27 -10.85 -6.56 -0.83
N TRP A 28 -10.61 -7.80 -0.39
CA TRP A 28 -10.59 -9.04 -1.16
C TRP A 28 -11.71 -9.97 -0.65
N ASN A 29 -12.93 -9.44 -0.55
CA ASN A 29 -14.13 -10.21 -0.22
C ASN A 29 -15.28 -9.83 -1.16
N GLU A 30 -16.32 -10.65 -1.19
CA GLU A 30 -17.45 -10.50 -2.12
C GLU A 30 -18.22 -9.18 -1.93
N GLU A 31 -18.14 -8.58 -0.75
CA GLU A 31 -18.85 -7.35 -0.40
C GLU A 31 -18.09 -6.07 -0.82
N THR A 32 -16.75 -6.13 -0.87
CA THR A 32 -15.88 -4.95 -1.05
C THR A 32 -14.75 -5.18 -2.04
N ALA A 33 -14.98 -5.94 -3.11
CA ALA A 33 -13.98 -6.28 -4.14
C ALA A 33 -13.51 -5.08 -4.99
N ASP A 34 -13.00 -4.02 -4.37
CA ASP A 34 -12.39 -2.84 -5.01
C ASP A 34 -10.92 -3.08 -5.41
N LYS A 35 -10.58 -4.35 -5.66
CA LYS A 35 -9.26 -4.88 -6.02
C LYS A 35 -8.21 -4.64 -4.92
N GLY A 36 -8.59 -4.85 -3.66
CA GLY A 36 -7.62 -4.97 -2.57
C GLY A 36 -6.71 -6.18 -2.77
N GLY A 37 -5.48 -6.13 -2.25
CA GLY A 37 -4.62 -7.30 -2.26
C GLY A 37 -4.95 -8.21 -1.09
N PHE A 38 -5.06 -9.53 -1.29
CA PHE A 38 -5.23 -10.55 -0.24
C PHE A 38 -4.37 -10.30 1.00
N ILE A 39 -3.10 -9.90 0.80
CA ILE A 39 -2.13 -9.57 1.85
C ILE A 39 -2.60 -8.41 2.75
N GLN A 40 -3.20 -7.36 2.17
CA GLN A 40 -3.69 -6.20 2.94
C GLN A 40 -4.87 -6.60 3.83
N GLU A 41 -5.77 -7.42 3.31
CA GLU A 41 -6.96 -7.83 4.06
C GLU A 41 -6.62 -8.79 5.20
N VAL A 42 -5.84 -9.83 4.91
CA VAL A 42 -5.56 -10.93 5.85
C VAL A 42 -4.47 -10.55 6.86
N LEU A 43 -3.42 -9.86 6.42
CA LEU A 43 -2.29 -9.52 7.29
C LEU A 43 -2.39 -8.12 7.89
N LYS A 44 -3.43 -7.34 7.52
CA LYS A 44 -3.57 -5.92 7.86
C LYS A 44 -2.30 -5.12 7.55
N TRP A 45 -1.56 -5.58 6.53
CA TRP A 45 -0.25 -5.05 6.17
C TRP A 45 -0.22 -4.70 4.68
N LYS A 46 0.17 -3.46 4.38
CA LYS A 46 0.35 -2.97 3.02
C LYS A 46 1.83 -2.66 2.77
N PRO A 47 2.48 -3.28 1.79
CA PRO A 47 3.84 -2.90 1.42
C PRO A 47 3.83 -1.47 0.87
N SER A 48 4.88 -0.71 1.17
CA SER A 48 5.10 0.57 0.50
C SER A 48 5.24 0.34 -1.01
N PRO A 49 4.71 1.22 -1.88
CA PRO A 49 4.93 1.15 -3.33
C PRO A 49 6.41 1.11 -3.74
N LEU A 50 7.32 1.56 -2.86
CA LEU A 50 8.76 1.56 -3.07
C LEU A 50 9.49 0.40 -2.38
N GLN A 51 8.75 -0.50 -1.73
CA GLN A 51 9.32 -1.63 -1.03
C GLN A 51 9.61 -2.77 -2.03
N ALA A 52 10.85 -2.82 -2.51
CA ALA A 52 11.29 -3.81 -3.50
C ALA A 52 11.39 -5.25 -2.94
N THR A 53 11.56 -5.39 -1.63
CA THR A 53 11.77 -6.70 -0.97
C THR A 53 10.95 -6.83 0.30
N VAL A 54 10.61 -8.06 0.67
CA VAL A 54 9.90 -8.35 1.92
C VAL A 54 10.58 -9.47 2.68
N HIS A 55 10.57 -9.37 4.02
CA HIS A 55 11.05 -10.42 4.90
C HIS A 55 9.97 -11.49 5.09
N VAL A 56 10.10 -12.59 4.35
CA VAL A 56 9.08 -13.65 4.26
C VAL A 56 8.73 -14.24 5.63
N SER A 57 9.70 -14.46 6.52
CA SER A 57 9.45 -15.02 7.85
C SER A 57 8.53 -14.15 8.71
N THR A 58 8.61 -12.82 8.55
CA THR A 58 7.71 -11.89 9.27
C THR A 58 6.28 -12.02 8.75
N LEU A 59 6.10 -12.20 7.44
CA LEU A 59 4.78 -12.42 6.85
C LEU A 59 4.17 -13.75 7.29
N LEU A 60 4.96 -14.82 7.29
CA LEU A 60 4.49 -16.14 7.72
C LEU A 60 4.03 -16.09 9.18
N ARG A 61 4.81 -15.44 10.05
CA ARG A 61 4.41 -15.25 11.46
C ARG A 61 3.16 -14.39 11.60
N ALA A 62 3.02 -13.31 10.84
CA ALA A 62 1.82 -12.48 10.82
C ALA A 62 0.59 -13.23 10.27
N ALA A 63 0.80 -14.18 9.37
CA ALA A 63 -0.24 -15.05 8.82
C ALA A 63 -0.65 -16.20 9.76
N GLY A 64 -0.04 -16.30 10.95
CA GLY A 64 -0.25 -17.43 11.85
C GLY A 64 0.39 -18.74 11.37
N ILE A 65 1.25 -18.69 10.35
CA ILE A 65 2.00 -19.83 9.84
C ILE A 65 3.33 -19.90 10.60
N THR A 66 3.31 -20.60 11.73
CA THR A 66 4.51 -20.93 12.50
C THR A 66 4.96 -22.35 12.17
N SER A 67 6.20 -22.50 11.70
CA SER A 67 6.97 -23.75 11.82
C SER A 67 7.44 -23.95 13.25
#